data_AF-A0A5J4QIH4-F1
#
_entry.id   AF-A0A5J4QIH4-F1
#
_cell.length_a   1.000
_cell.length_b   1.000
_cell.length_c   1.000
_cell.angle_alpha   90.00
_cell.angle_beta   90.00
_cell.angle_gamma   90.00
#
_symmetry.space_group_name_H-M   'P 1'
#
loop_
_entity.id
_entity.type
_entity.pdbx_description
1 polymer ?
#
loop_
_entity_poly.entity_id
_entity_poly.type
_entity_poly.pdbx_seq_one_letter_code
_entity_poly.pdbx_strand_id
1 'polypeptide(L)'
;MKKLFEMNKILCVLSYLFLVLTIIALIVFVFQLHDMFCYYEGSTFYDLFYNWHFLKFLLIACFSILTLYVAGSQLQKQTDMNCINALVELRKQLTSGCNRDVHFRLLPEQEQRNLPEQESATDNKEYNITPFEKIPMIDIFNYLGTIELGALMVEKELIDMKTFENQMGYRVENIFNGTTDAQIKVRQHIQNERAYYDSLLWIKRKMNL
;
A
#
# COMPACT_ATOMS: atom_id res chain seq x y z
N MET A 1 -11.20 2.58 -8.88
CA MET A 1 -10.40 1.99 -7.79
C MET A 1 -10.97 2.31 -6.41
N LYS A 2 -11.24 3.56 -6.06
CA LYS A 2 -11.91 3.97 -4.80
C LYS A 2 -13.15 3.13 -4.42
N LYS A 3 -14.08 2.94 -5.37
CA LYS A 3 -15.26 2.07 -5.18
C LYS A 3 -14.90 0.62 -4.84
N LEU A 4 -13.80 0.09 -5.38
CA LEU A 4 -13.38 -1.30 -5.22
C LEU A 4 -12.75 -1.53 -3.84
N PHE A 5 -12.01 -0.55 -3.33
CA PHE A 5 -11.43 -0.59 -1.99
C PHE A 5 -12.49 -0.40 -0.89
N GLU A 6 -13.45 0.52 -1.09
CA GLU A 6 -14.61 0.66 -0.21
C GLU A 6 -15.49 -0.59 -0.23
N MET A 7 -15.74 -1.17 -1.41
CA MET A 7 -16.45 -2.44 -1.53
C MET A 7 -15.73 -3.57 -0.78
N ASN A 8 -14.40 -3.67 -0.86
CA ASN A 8 -13.63 -4.68 -0.12
C ASN A 8 -13.73 -4.49 1.40
N LYS A 9 -13.66 -3.25 1.90
CA LYS A 9 -13.87 -2.97 3.34
C LYS A 9 -15.26 -3.37 3.80
N ILE A 10 -16.30 -3.01 3.03
CA ILE A 10 -17.68 -3.37 3.33
C ILE A 10 -17.85 -4.90 3.29
N LEU A 11 -17.27 -5.57 2.29
CA LEU A 11 -17.31 -7.03 2.18
C LEU A 11 -16.66 -7.72 3.39
N CYS A 12 -15.55 -7.17 3.88
CA CYS A 12 -14.84 -7.68 5.05
C CYS A 12 -15.64 -7.48 6.35
N VAL A 13 -16.27 -6.32 6.53
CA VAL A 13 -17.16 -6.07 7.68
C VAL A 13 -18.39 -6.99 7.63
N LEU A 14 -19.00 -7.13 6.46
CA LEU A 14 -20.14 -8.03 6.26
C LEU A 14 -19.75 -9.48 6.52
N SER A 15 -18.59 -9.94 6.04
CA SER A 15 -18.15 -11.31 6.26
C SER A 15 -17.90 -11.60 7.74
N TYR A 16 -17.33 -10.66 8.50
CA TYR A 16 -17.22 -10.77 9.96
C TYR A 16 -18.58 -10.85 10.65
N LEU A 17 -19.53 -9.99 10.25
CA LEU A 17 -20.87 -9.96 10.82
C LEU A 17 -21.61 -11.27 10.53
N PHE A 18 -21.53 -11.79 9.31
CA PHE A 18 -22.09 -13.08 8.94
C PHE A 18 -21.43 -14.24 9.70
N LEU A 19 -20.11 -14.19 9.93
CA LEU A 19 -19.40 -15.22 10.69
C LEU A 19 -19.86 -15.25 12.16
N VAL A 20 -20.04 -14.08 12.79
CA VAL A 20 -20.58 -13.98 14.16
C VAL A 20 -22.01 -14.53 14.22
N LEU A 21 -22.89 -14.13 13.29
CA LEU A 21 -24.25 -14.66 13.21
C LEU A 21 -24.27 -16.18 13.03
N THR A 22 -23.34 -16.71 12.24
CA THR A 22 -23.19 -18.16 12.02
C THR A 22 -22.79 -18.88 13.30
N ILE A 23 -21.85 -18.32 14.07
CA ILE A 23 -21.44 -18.88 15.37
C ILE A 23 -22.61 -18.88 16.35
N ILE A 24 -23.36 -17.78 16.44
CA ILE A 24 -24.54 -17.67 17.31
C ILE A 24 -25.60 -18.70 16.90
N ALA A 25 -25.90 -18.83 15.61
CA ALA A 25 -26.84 -19.81 15.10
C ALA A 25 -26.41 -21.25 15.43
N LEU A 26 -25.11 -21.54 15.33
CA LEU A 26 -24.56 -22.85 15.66
C LEU A 26 -24.65 -23.16 17.15
N ILE A 27 -24.42 -22.18 18.03
CA ILE A 27 -24.58 -22.32 19.49
C ILE A 27 -26.04 -22.59 19.83
N VAL A 28 -26.99 -21.78 19.33
CA VAL A 28 -28.43 -21.97 19.56
C VAL A 28 -28.88 -23.36 19.07
N PHE A 29 -28.36 -23.80 17.93
CA PHE A 29 -28.67 -25.12 17.38
C PHE A 29 -28.13 -26.28 18.24
N VAL A 30 -26.91 -26.16 18.79
CA VAL A 30 -26.36 -27.17 19.72
C VAL A 30 -27.22 -27.29 20.98
N PHE A 31 -27.72 -26.17 21.52
CA PHE A 31 -28.65 -26.19 22.65
C PHE A 31 -29.98 -26.85 22.27
N GLN A 32 -30.55 -26.56 21.09
CA GLN A 32 -31.78 -27.19 20.62
C GLN A 32 -31.63 -28.71 20.39
N LEU A 33 -30.48 -29.16 19.85
CA LEU A 33 -30.20 -30.59 19.72
C LEU A 33 -30.05 -31.27 21.08
N HIS A 34 -29.33 -30.65 22.01
CA HIS A 34 -29.19 -31.17 23.38
C HIS A 34 -30.56 -31.33 24.05
N ASP A 35 -31.42 -30.31 23.97
CA ASP A 35 -32.77 -30.36 24.53
C ASP A 35 -33.63 -31.45 23.86
N MET A 36 -33.52 -31.65 22.55
CA MET A 36 -34.19 -32.76 21.85
C MET A 36 -33.71 -34.13 22.32
N PHE A 37 -32.39 -34.34 22.48
CA PHE A 37 -31.84 -35.62 22.95
C PHE A 37 -32.18 -35.91 24.41
N CYS A 38 -32.34 -34.88 25.24
CA CYS A 38 -32.77 -35.04 26.64
C CYS A 38 -34.28 -35.27 26.80
N TYR A 39 -35.12 -34.81 25.86
CA TYR A 39 -36.58 -34.96 25.95
C TYR A 39 -37.15 -36.21 25.25
N TYR A 40 -36.44 -36.82 24.31
CA TYR A 40 -36.97 -37.92 23.49
C TYR A 40 -36.23 -39.25 23.70
N GLU A 41 -36.65 -40.02 24.71
CA GLU A 41 -36.38 -41.47 24.81
C GLU A 41 -37.16 -42.32 23.78
N GLY A 42 -37.80 -41.72 22.77
CA GLY A 42 -38.62 -42.45 21.80
C GLY A 42 -39.04 -41.68 20.55
N SER A 43 -38.15 -40.91 19.92
CA SER A 43 -38.49 -40.19 18.68
C SER A 43 -38.50 -41.09 17.44
N THR A 44 -39.53 -40.90 16.62
CA THR A 44 -39.72 -41.56 15.32
C THR A 44 -38.76 -41.02 14.25
N PHE A 45 -38.35 -41.89 13.32
CA PHE A 45 -37.43 -41.63 12.19
C PHE A 45 -37.67 -40.32 11.41
N TYR A 46 -38.92 -39.83 11.38
CA TYR A 46 -39.33 -38.59 10.71
C TYR A 46 -38.73 -37.32 11.34
N ASP A 47 -38.66 -37.22 12.66
CA ASP A 47 -38.07 -36.06 13.36
C ASP A 47 -36.55 -36.00 13.15
N LEU A 48 -35.92 -37.17 13.09
CA LEU A 48 -34.49 -37.29 12.79
C LEU A 48 -34.19 -36.83 11.35
N PHE A 49 -35.04 -37.21 10.39
CA PHE A 49 -34.87 -36.85 8.97
C PHE A 49 -35.14 -35.36 8.69
N TYR A 50 -36.15 -34.76 9.35
CA TYR A 50 -36.43 -33.33 9.24
C TYR A 50 -35.28 -32.47 9.79
N ASN A 51 -34.75 -32.85 10.97
CA ASN A 51 -33.58 -32.19 11.56
C ASN A 51 -32.31 -32.38 10.71
N TRP A 52 -32.14 -33.53 10.05
CA TRP A 52 -31.04 -33.75 9.11
C TRP A 52 -31.10 -32.82 7.90
N HIS A 53 -32.30 -32.58 7.36
CA HIS A 53 -32.48 -31.70 6.21
C HIS A 53 -32.15 -30.24 6.56
N PHE A 54 -32.53 -29.79 7.76
CA PHE A 54 -32.15 -28.48 8.28
C PHE A 54 -30.64 -28.38 8.55
N LEU A 55 -30.05 -29.40 9.17
CA LEU A 55 -28.60 -29.49 9.42
C LEU A 55 -27.79 -29.36 8.12
N LYS A 56 -28.24 -30.00 7.04
CA LYS A 56 -27.59 -29.90 5.73
C LYS A 56 -27.55 -28.45 5.23
N PHE A 57 -28.66 -27.71 5.33
CA PHE A 57 -28.70 -26.31 4.91
C PHE A 57 -27.86 -25.40 5.80
N LEU A 58 -27.89 -25.63 7.11
CA LEU A 58 -27.04 -24.92 8.05
C LEU A 58 -25.55 -25.12 7.73
N LEU A 59 -25.13 -26.37 7.50
CA LEU A 59 -23.75 -26.67 7.10
C LEU A 59 -23.36 -25.98 5.79
N ILE A 60 -24.23 -26.01 4.77
CA ILE A 60 -23.97 -25.31 3.50
C ILE A 60 -23.82 -23.80 3.72
N ALA A 61 -24.67 -23.19 4.54
CA ALA A 61 -24.57 -21.77 4.87
C ALA A 61 -23.26 -21.44 5.61
N CYS A 62 -22.90 -22.23 6.63
CA CYS A 62 -21.65 -22.08 7.37
C CYS A 62 -20.42 -22.19 6.46
N PHE A 63 -20.37 -23.21 5.60
CA PHE A 63 -19.28 -23.40 4.66
C PHE A 63 -19.19 -22.25 3.66
N SER A 64 -20.32 -21.77 3.14
CA SER A 64 -20.35 -20.65 2.18
C SER A 64 -19.82 -19.36 2.79
N ILE A 65 -20.18 -19.06 4.04
CA ILE A 65 -19.71 -17.88 4.77
C ILE A 65 -18.21 -18.01 5.09
N LEU A 66 -17.76 -19.20 5.49
CA LEU A 66 -16.35 -19.46 5.72
C LEU A 66 -15.53 -19.29 4.43
N THR A 67 -16.01 -19.81 3.31
CA THR A 67 -15.37 -19.63 2.00
C THR A 67 -15.30 -18.17 1.61
N LEU A 68 -16.38 -17.39 1.80
CA LEU A 68 -16.39 -15.95 1.52
C LEU A 68 -15.39 -15.20 2.40
N TYR A 69 -15.30 -15.55 3.68
CA TYR A 69 -14.32 -14.98 4.61
C TYR A 69 -12.88 -15.28 4.18
N VAL A 70 -12.58 -16.55 3.87
CA VAL A 70 -11.24 -16.97 3.41
C VAL A 70 -10.87 -16.25 2.11
N ALA A 71 -11.76 -16.24 1.12
CA ALA A 71 -11.53 -15.57 -0.16
C ALA A 71 -11.30 -14.06 0.03
N GLY A 72 -12.12 -13.40 0.85
CA GLY A 72 -11.94 -11.98 1.19
C GLY A 72 -10.60 -11.71 1.86
N SER A 73 -10.20 -12.55 2.82
CA SER A 73 -8.92 -12.42 3.51
C SER A 73 -7.71 -12.61 2.57
N GLN A 74 -7.80 -13.52 1.59
CA GLN A 74 -6.75 -13.75 0.61
C GLN A 74 -6.63 -12.58 -0.38
N LEU A 75 -7.76 -12.04 -0.84
CA LEU A 75 -7.79 -10.85 -1.70
C LEU A 75 -7.17 -9.63 -1.01
N GLN A 76 -7.45 -9.44 0.28
CA GLN A 76 -6.83 -8.37 1.06
C GLN A 76 -5.31 -8.57 1.16
N LYS A 77 -4.85 -9.76 1.55
CA LYS A 77 -3.41 -10.07 1.62
C LYS A 77 -2.70 -9.86 0.29
N GLN A 78 -3.32 -10.25 -0.83
CA GLN A 78 -2.74 -10.05 -2.16
C GLN A 78 -2.65 -8.56 -2.53
N THR A 79 -3.66 -7.77 -2.15
CA THR A 79 -3.65 -6.32 -2.35
C THR A 79 -2.52 -5.67 -1.55
N ASP A 80 -2.35 -6.06 -0.29
CA ASP A 80 -1.28 -5.57 0.58
C ASP A 80 0.11 -5.97 0.04
N MET A 81 0.26 -7.20 -0.44
CA MET A 81 1.51 -7.69 -1.02
C MET A 81 1.88 -6.95 -2.30
N ASN A 82 0.91 -6.66 -3.18
CA ASN A 82 1.12 -5.86 -4.38
C ASN A 82 1.54 -4.42 -4.05
N CYS A 83 0.91 -3.83 -3.03
CA CYS A 83 1.27 -2.51 -2.51
C CYS A 83 2.74 -2.47 -2.02
N ILE A 84 3.13 -3.45 -1.20
CA ILE A 84 4.52 -3.58 -0.71
C ILE A 84 5.50 -3.77 -1.87
N ASN A 85 5.18 -4.64 -2.83
CA ASN A 85 6.05 -4.88 -3.98
C ASN A 85 6.24 -3.62 -4.82
N ALA A 86 5.16 -2.85 -5.06
CA ALA A 86 5.23 -1.59 -5.78
C ALA A 86 6.08 -0.55 -5.04
N LEU A 87 5.96 -0.47 -3.71
CA LEU A 87 6.80 0.39 -2.88
C LEU A 87 8.28 -0.02 -2.91
N VAL A 88 8.56 -1.33 -2.83
CA VAL A 88 9.93 -1.86 -2.92
C VAL A 88 10.54 -1.53 -4.28
N GLU A 89 9.77 -1.68 -5.35
CA GLU A 89 10.24 -1.38 -6.71
C GLU A 89 10.50 0.12 -6.91
N LEU A 90 9.58 0.97 -6.46
CA LEU A 90 9.78 2.42 -6.42
C LEU A 90 11.04 2.81 -5.66
N ARG A 91 11.26 2.21 -4.49
CA ARG A 91 12.46 2.48 -3.69
C ARG A 91 13.71 2.06 -4.45
N LYS A 92 13.73 0.87 -5.06
CA LYS A 92 14.86 0.40 -5.87
C LYS A 92 15.16 1.37 -7.01
N GLN A 93 14.14 1.82 -7.75
CA GLN A 93 14.31 2.80 -8.84
C GLN A 93 14.87 4.13 -8.32
N LEU A 94 14.44 4.60 -7.15
CA LEU A 94 14.93 5.83 -6.54
C LEU A 94 16.32 5.73 -5.91
N THR A 95 16.79 4.53 -5.60
CA THR A 95 18.09 4.27 -4.97
C THR A 95 19.13 3.69 -5.92
N SER A 96 18.81 3.49 -7.19
CA SER A 96 19.70 2.90 -8.19
C SER A 96 20.05 3.88 -9.31
N GLY A 97 21.21 3.65 -9.93
CA GLY A 97 21.66 4.36 -11.12
C GLY A 97 21.61 5.89 -11.00
N CYS A 98 21.13 6.53 -12.06
CA CYS A 98 21.12 7.99 -12.19
C CYS A 98 20.18 8.69 -11.20
N ASN A 99 19.09 8.05 -10.76
CA ASN A 99 18.16 8.64 -9.80
C ASN A 99 18.82 8.89 -8.43
N ARG A 100 19.73 8.00 -8.02
CA ARG A 100 20.51 8.19 -6.80
C ARG A 100 21.48 9.36 -6.94
N ASP A 101 22.14 9.48 -8.08
CA ASP A 101 23.10 10.56 -8.35
C ASP A 101 22.40 11.93 -8.37
N VAL A 102 21.22 12.01 -9.00
CA VAL A 102 20.37 13.20 -8.98
C VAL A 102 19.97 13.54 -7.55
N HIS A 103 19.49 12.55 -6.79
CA HIS A 103 19.11 12.76 -5.39
C HIS A 103 20.26 13.30 -4.54
N PHE A 104 21.45 12.68 -4.64
CA PHE A 104 22.63 13.08 -3.88
C PHE A 104 23.03 14.53 -4.18
N ARG A 105 23.03 14.92 -5.45
CA ARG A 105 23.39 16.28 -5.87
C ARG A 105 22.37 17.33 -5.48
N LEU A 106 21.12 16.92 -5.23
CA LEU A 106 20.09 17.79 -4.69
C LEU A 106 20.16 17.93 -3.18
N LEU A 107 20.93 17.11 -2.44
CA LEU A 107 21.07 17.27 -0.99
C LEU A 107 21.96 18.48 -0.65
N PRO A 108 21.73 19.13 0.50
CA PRO A 108 22.68 20.11 1.04
C PRO A 108 24.08 19.50 1.20
N GLU A 109 25.14 20.28 0.98
CA GLU A 109 26.54 19.79 1.06
C GLU A 109 26.86 19.13 2.41
N GLN A 110 26.24 19.59 3.50
CA GLN A 110 26.42 19.02 4.84
C GLN A 110 25.85 17.60 4.95
N GLU A 111 24.74 17.31 4.26
CA GLU A 111 24.10 15.99 4.27
C GLU A 111 24.79 15.03 3.30
N GLN A 112 25.33 15.54 2.20
CA GLN A 112 26.15 14.76 1.26
C GLN A 112 27.35 14.11 1.95
N ARG A 113 27.99 14.81 2.90
CA ARG A 113 29.17 14.32 3.65
C ARG A 113 28.85 13.28 4.72
N ASN A 114 27.59 13.18 5.15
CA ASN A 114 27.15 12.28 6.23
C ASN A 114 26.60 10.95 5.71
N LEU A 115 26.51 10.77 4.39
CA LEU A 115 26.11 9.51 3.79
C LEU A 115 27.28 8.52 3.87
N PRO A 116 27.06 7.29 4.36
CA PRO A 116 28.12 6.31 4.46
C PRO A 116 28.76 6.13 3.08
N GLU A 117 30.08 6.36 3.02
CA GLU A 117 30.90 6.04 1.86
C GLU A 117 30.54 4.63 1.43
N GLN A 118 30.11 4.48 0.17
CA GLN A 118 29.97 3.15 -0.37
C GLN A 118 31.35 2.49 -0.35
N GLU A 119 31.42 1.34 0.31
CA GLU A 119 32.44 0.32 0.11
C GLU A 119 32.50 -0.06 -1.37
N SER A 120 33.20 0.75 -2.17
CA SER A 120 33.75 0.35 -3.44
C SER A 120 35.24 0.53 -3.31
N ALA A 121 35.92 -0.62 -3.22
CA ALA A 121 37.34 -0.74 -3.16
C ALA A 121 38.06 0.12 -4.22
N THR A 122 39.22 0.61 -3.81
CA THR A 122 40.33 1.16 -4.61
C THR A 122 40.18 2.55 -5.23
N ASP A 123 41.24 3.31 -4.95
CA ASP A 123 41.67 4.62 -5.43
C ASP A 123 41.01 5.88 -4.86
N ASN A 124 41.91 6.69 -4.29
CA ASN A 124 41.79 8.07 -3.86
C ASN A 124 41.20 8.97 -4.96
N LYS A 125 39.90 8.84 -5.24
CA LYS A 125 39.15 9.87 -5.92
C LYS A 125 38.61 10.79 -4.84
N GLU A 126 39.34 11.87 -4.64
CA GLU A 126 38.77 13.16 -4.26
C GLU A 126 37.35 13.21 -4.85
N TYR A 127 36.32 13.28 -3.99
CA TYR A 127 34.93 13.39 -4.41
C TYR A 127 34.81 14.72 -5.16
N ASN A 128 35.14 14.69 -6.44
CA ASN A 128 34.97 15.80 -7.35
C ASN A 128 33.47 15.91 -7.52
N ILE A 129 32.85 16.73 -6.68
CA ILE A 129 31.45 17.12 -6.76
C ILE A 129 31.31 17.71 -8.16
N THR A 130 30.87 16.88 -9.10
CA THR A 130 30.67 17.32 -10.47
C THR A 130 29.54 18.34 -10.43
N PRO A 131 29.72 19.53 -11.02
CA PRO A 131 28.70 20.57 -10.99
C PRO A 131 27.33 20.01 -11.41
N PHE A 132 26.25 20.47 -10.76
CA PHE A 132 24.87 20.08 -11.10
C PHE A 132 24.58 20.23 -12.61
N GLU A 133 25.23 21.18 -13.26
CA GLU A 133 25.17 21.47 -14.69
C GLU A 133 25.62 20.31 -15.60
N LYS A 134 26.26 19.28 -15.03
CA LYS A 134 26.65 18.07 -15.76
C LYS A 134 25.64 16.92 -15.64
N ILE A 135 24.52 17.09 -14.93
CA ILE A 135 23.47 16.07 -14.90
C ILE A 135 22.67 16.14 -16.21
N PRO A 136 22.56 15.04 -16.97
CA PRO A 136 21.66 14.96 -18.11
C PRO A 136 20.21 15.28 -17.71
N MET A 137 19.52 16.11 -18.48
CA MET A 137 18.12 16.48 -18.20
C MET A 137 17.20 15.25 -18.12
N ILE A 138 17.51 14.20 -18.89
CA ILE A 138 16.80 12.92 -18.86
C ILE A 138 16.86 12.24 -17.48
N ASP A 139 17.96 12.39 -16.75
CA ASP A 139 18.11 11.80 -15.42
C ASP A 139 17.28 12.56 -14.39
N ILE A 140 17.23 13.88 -14.50
CA ILE A 140 16.33 14.72 -13.68
C ILE A 140 14.87 14.35 -13.97
N PHE A 141 14.51 14.17 -15.24
CA PHE A 141 13.18 13.75 -15.64
C PHE A 141 12.81 12.38 -15.08
N ASN A 142 13.71 11.39 -15.18
CA ASN A 142 13.49 10.05 -14.62
C ASN A 142 13.32 10.09 -13.09
N TYR A 143 14.14 10.89 -12.41
CA TYR A 143 14.07 11.05 -10.96
C TYR A 143 12.73 11.67 -10.53
N LEU A 144 12.33 12.79 -11.15
CA LEU A 144 11.06 13.43 -10.88
C LEU A 144 9.87 12.54 -11.27
N GLY A 145 9.94 11.86 -12.41
CA GLY A 145 8.91 10.93 -12.87
C GLY A 145 8.72 9.74 -11.93
N THR A 146 9.79 9.28 -11.27
CA THR A 146 9.69 8.22 -10.26
C THR A 146 8.99 8.72 -8.98
N ILE A 147 9.24 9.97 -8.57
CA ILE A 147 8.54 10.59 -7.44
C ILE A 147 7.07 10.86 -7.79
N GLU A 148 6.81 11.34 -9.02
CA GLU A 148 5.47 11.53 -9.59
C GLU A 148 4.66 10.22 -9.55
N LEU A 149 5.28 9.10 -9.92
CA LEU A 149 4.63 7.79 -9.86
C LEU A 149 4.23 7.42 -8.42
N GLY A 150 5.09 7.72 -7.44
CA GLY A 150 4.74 7.59 -6.02
C GLY A 150 3.58 8.48 -5.60
N ALA A 151 3.55 9.74 -6.06
CA ALA A 151 2.44 10.67 -5.80
C ALA A 151 1.12 10.18 -6.42
N LEU A 152 1.17 9.65 -7.65
CA LEU A 152 0.04 9.04 -8.32
C LEU A 152 -0.49 7.81 -7.56
N MET A 153 0.40 6.99 -6.98
CA MET A 153 -0.01 5.86 -6.14
C MET A 153 -0.79 6.31 -4.89
N VAL A 154 -0.43 7.44 -4.28
CA VAL A 154 -1.22 8.04 -3.19
C VAL A 154 -2.57 8.53 -3.72
N GLU A 155 -2.58 9.24 -4.84
CA GLU A 155 -3.81 9.78 -5.45
C GLU A 155 -4.80 8.67 -5.81
N LYS A 156 -4.30 7.51 -6.25
CA LYS A 156 -5.11 6.31 -6.55
C LYS A 156 -5.40 5.44 -5.33
N GLU A 157 -5.03 5.90 -4.12
CA GLU A 157 -5.25 5.21 -2.84
C GLU A 157 -4.60 3.81 -2.79
N LEU A 158 -3.50 3.61 -3.52
CA LEU A 158 -2.72 2.37 -3.49
C LEU A 158 -1.78 2.33 -2.28
N ILE A 159 -1.29 3.50 -1.88
CA ILE A 159 -0.52 3.72 -0.64
C ILE A 159 -1.15 4.89 0.11
N ASP A 160 -1.03 4.89 1.43
CA ASP A 160 -1.46 6.02 2.25
C ASP A 160 -0.43 7.15 2.24
N MET A 161 -0.90 8.36 2.51
CA MET A 161 -0.06 9.57 2.55
C MET A 161 1.13 9.42 3.49
N LYS A 162 0.90 8.83 4.66
CA LYS A 162 1.94 8.64 5.68
C LYS A 162 3.06 7.71 5.19
N THR A 163 2.73 6.63 4.48
CA THR A 163 3.76 5.76 3.89
C THR A 163 4.53 6.50 2.80
N PHE A 164 3.86 7.30 1.98
CA PHE A 164 4.55 8.13 1.00
C PHE A 164 5.50 9.15 1.66
N GLU A 165 5.04 9.89 2.67
CA GLU A 165 5.86 10.87 3.41
C GLU A 165 7.09 10.21 4.04
N ASN A 166 6.92 9.04 4.66
CA ASN A 166 8.02 8.30 5.28
C ASN A 166 9.07 7.82 4.26
N GLN A 167 8.65 7.44 3.05
CA GLN A 167 9.56 6.87 2.04
C GLN A 167 10.14 7.91 1.09
N MET A 168 9.39 8.96 0.78
CA MET A 168 9.70 9.93 -0.28
C MET A 168 9.52 11.39 0.14
N GLY A 169 8.89 11.67 1.27
CA GLY A 169 8.55 13.04 1.70
C GLY A 169 9.76 13.95 1.77
N TYR A 170 10.85 13.47 2.37
CA TYR A 170 12.11 14.22 2.45
C TYR A 170 12.68 14.60 1.06
N ARG A 171 12.43 13.80 0.02
CA ARG A 171 12.86 14.12 -1.36
C ARG A 171 12.04 15.24 -1.94
N VAL A 172 10.73 15.22 -1.71
CA VAL A 172 9.79 16.27 -2.14
C VAL A 172 10.10 17.58 -1.42
N GLU A 173 10.31 17.53 -0.10
CA GLU A 173 10.73 18.67 0.71
C GLU A 173 12.04 19.27 0.20
N ASN A 174 13.04 18.43 -0.07
CA ASN A 174 14.32 18.88 -0.58
C ASN A 174 14.21 19.57 -1.95
N ILE A 175 13.32 19.10 -2.83
CA ILE A 175 13.04 19.76 -4.12
C ILE A 175 12.34 21.10 -3.92
N PHE A 176 11.32 21.19 -3.05
CA PHE A 176 10.45 22.36 -2.99
C PHE A 176 10.87 23.44 -2.00
N ASN A 177 11.46 23.06 -0.86
CA ASN A 177 11.87 23.98 0.20
C ASN A 177 13.37 24.29 0.19
N GLY A 178 14.16 23.50 -0.53
CA GLY A 178 15.59 23.70 -0.57
C GLY A 178 15.99 25.00 -1.30
N THR A 179 17.13 25.57 -0.92
CA THR A 179 17.60 26.89 -1.40
C THR A 179 18.77 26.81 -2.38
N THR A 180 19.22 25.62 -2.76
CA THR A 180 20.37 25.47 -3.68
C THR A 180 19.99 25.78 -5.13
N ASP A 181 20.94 26.27 -5.92
CA ASP A 181 20.74 26.58 -7.35
C ASP A 181 20.22 25.37 -8.15
N ALA A 182 20.68 24.17 -7.78
CA ALA A 182 20.22 22.91 -8.34
C ALA A 182 18.71 22.71 -8.12
N GLN A 183 18.25 22.88 -6.88
CA GLN A 183 16.83 22.74 -6.54
C GLN A 183 15.99 23.83 -7.19
N ILE A 184 16.50 25.06 -7.27
CA ILE A 184 15.83 26.17 -7.98
C ILE A 184 15.63 25.83 -9.45
N LYS A 185 16.66 25.33 -10.14
CA LYS A 185 16.56 24.91 -11.56
C LYS A 185 15.55 23.79 -11.74
N VAL A 186 15.53 22.78 -10.85
CA VAL A 186 14.54 21.69 -10.87
C VAL A 186 13.12 22.24 -10.68
N ARG A 187 12.90 23.15 -9.73
CA ARG A 187 11.59 23.78 -9.52
C ARG A 187 11.12 24.58 -10.73
N GLN A 188 12.02 25.33 -11.36
CA GLN A 188 11.70 26.07 -12.58
C GLN A 188 11.28 25.12 -13.71
N HIS A 189 11.96 23.98 -13.86
CA HIS A 189 11.56 22.96 -14.82
C HIS A 189 10.15 22.41 -14.53
N ILE A 190 9.86 22.07 -13.27
CA ILE A 190 8.53 21.60 -12.84
C ILE A 190 7.46 22.67 -13.12
N GLN A 191 7.77 23.95 -12.92
CA GLN A 191 6.84 25.05 -13.19
C GLN A 191 6.58 25.24 -14.69
N ASN A 192 7.60 25.08 -15.53
CA ASN A 192 7.46 25.16 -16.98
C ASN A 192 6.65 23.99 -17.55
N GLU A 193 6.86 22.78 -17.03
CA GLU A 193 6.20 21.54 -17.46
C GLU A 193 5.05 21.15 -16.51
N ARG A 194 4.29 22.14 -16.04
CA ARG A 194 3.31 21.95 -14.96
C ARG A 194 2.26 20.87 -15.23
N ALA A 195 1.87 20.71 -16.49
CA ALA A 195 0.90 19.71 -16.90
C ALA A 195 1.41 18.26 -16.74
N TYR A 196 2.72 18.07 -16.84
CA TYR A 196 3.35 16.76 -16.71
C TYR A 196 3.50 16.34 -15.23
N TYR A 197 3.71 17.31 -14.33
CA TYR A 197 3.97 17.08 -12.90
C TYR A 197 2.77 17.39 -12.00
N ASP A 198 1.55 17.17 -12.49
CA ASP A 198 0.34 17.54 -11.75
C ASP A 198 0.15 16.72 -10.46
N SER A 199 0.47 15.42 -10.44
CA SER A 199 0.38 14.59 -9.22
C SER A 199 1.48 14.97 -8.22
N LEU A 200 2.70 15.33 -8.64
CA LEU A 200 3.74 15.87 -7.74
C LEU A 200 3.34 17.23 -7.17
N LEU A 201 2.70 18.10 -7.95
CA LEU A 201 2.20 19.38 -7.46
C LEU A 201 0.96 19.21 -6.56
N TRP A 202 0.16 18.18 -6.81
CA TRP A 202 -0.93 17.78 -5.93
C TRP A 202 -0.40 17.26 -4.59
N ILE A 203 0.59 16.36 -4.59
CA ILE A 203 1.15 15.81 -3.35
C ILE A 203 1.85 16.89 -2.54
N LYS A 204 2.58 17.81 -3.21
CA LYS A 204 3.18 18.99 -2.57
C LYS A 204 2.14 19.77 -1.76
N ARG A 205 1.00 20.09 -2.37
CA ARG A 205 -0.10 20.79 -1.68
C ARG A 205 -0.66 20.00 -0.51
N LYS A 206 -0.72 18.68 -0.61
CA LYS A 206 -1.18 17.80 0.49
C LYS A 206 -0.20 17.76 1.66
N MET A 207 1.10 17.90 1.37
CA MET A 207 2.17 17.98 2.38
C MET A 207 2.32 19.37 3.02
N ASN A 208 1.58 20.39 2.55
CA ASN A 208 1.71 21.81 2.96
C ASN A 208 3.12 22.40 2.71
N LEU A 209 3.72 22.04 1.57
CA LEU A 209 4.99 22.58 1.07
C LEU A 209 4.75 23.64 -0.02
#